data_AF-A0A8H8RSH3-F1
#
_entry.id   AF-A0A8H8RSH3-F1
#
_cell.length_a   1.000
_cell.length_b   1.000
_cell.length_c   1.000
_cell.angle_alpha   90.00
_cell.angle_beta   90.00
_cell.angle_gamma   90.00
#
_symmetry.space_group_name_H-M   'P 1'
#
loop_
_entity.id
_entity.type
_entity.pdbx_description
1 polymer ?
#
loop_
_entity_poly.entity_id
_entity_poly.type
_entity_poly.pdbx_seq_one_letter_code
_entity_poly.pdbx_strand_id
1 'polypeptide(L)' 'MPQDLPPSGGYGAVQYKRNLPARGFRPAVMLAGMVGVMTYGFWKLGKGIRQQKYGLPIPAPTRHTRFRSGLD' A
#
# COMPACT_ATOMS: atom_id res chain seq x y z
N MET A 1 -65.79 13.31 3.36
CA MET A 1 -64.57 12.87 2.66
C MET A 1 -64.09 11.61 3.39
N PRO A 2 -63.67 10.54 2.71
CA PRO A 2 -63.11 9.37 3.38
C PRO A 2 -61.85 9.76 4.16
N GLN A 3 -61.69 9.22 5.37
CA GLN A 3 -60.55 9.50 6.25
C GLN A 3 -59.44 8.50 5.93
N ASP A 4 -58.24 9.00 5.58
CA ASP A 4 -57.06 8.15 5.40
C ASP A 4 -56.55 7.66 6.76
N LEU A 5 -56.45 6.34 6.89
CA LEU A 5 -56.06 5.63 8.10
C LEU A 5 -54.77 4.83 7.85
N PRO A 6 -53.96 4.56 8.90
CA PRO A 6 -52.80 3.70 8.76
C PRO A 6 -53.22 2.25 8.43
N PRO A 7 -52.35 1.49 7.73
CA PRO A 7 -52.63 0.09 7.42
C PRO A 7 -52.74 -0.74 8.71
N SER A 8 -53.60 -1.77 8.70
CA SER A 8 -53.84 -2.64 9.87
C SER A 8 -52.60 -3.40 10.34
N GLY A 9 -51.63 -3.63 9.45
CA GLY A 9 -50.32 -4.21 9.77
C GLY A 9 -49.24 -3.20 10.19
N GLY A 10 -49.57 -1.91 10.25
CA GLY A 10 -48.62 -0.84 10.57
C GLY A 10 -47.63 -0.52 9.45
N TYR A 11 -46.75 0.45 9.70
CA TYR A 11 -45.65 0.79 8.80
C TYR A 11 -44.39 0.00 9.15
N GLY A 12 -43.56 -0.28 8.14
CA GLY A 12 -42.25 -0.90 8.36
C GLY A 12 -41.36 -0.05 9.28
N ALA A 13 -40.45 -0.71 9.98
CA ALA A 13 -39.51 -0.03 10.87
C ALA A 13 -38.60 0.91 10.08
N VAL A 14 -38.62 2.20 10.42
CA VAL A 14 -37.76 3.21 9.80
C VAL A 14 -36.44 3.27 10.56
N GLN A 15 -35.33 3.12 9.84
CA GLN A 15 -34.00 3.30 10.42
C GLN A 15 -33.72 4.80 10.63
N TYR A 16 -33.96 5.29 11.85
CA TYR A 16 -33.68 6.68 12.24
C TYR A 16 -32.26 6.90 12.77
N LYS A 17 -31.55 5.81 13.10
CA LYS A 17 -30.20 5.85 13.65
C LYS A 17 -29.17 6.03 12.53
N ARG A 18 -28.12 6.80 12.82
CA ARG A 18 -27.00 7.01 11.91
C ARG A 18 -26.33 5.68 11.58
N ASN A 19 -26.27 5.34 10.29
CA ASN A 19 -25.57 4.16 9.76
C ASN A 19 -24.26 4.57 9.10
N LEU A 20 -23.29 5.04 9.89
CA LEU A 20 -21.96 5.38 9.37
C LEU A 20 -20.98 4.27 9.75
N PRO A 21 -20.67 3.34 8.84
CA PRO A 21 -19.68 2.32 9.11
C PRO A 21 -18.29 2.96 9.21
N ALA A 22 -17.55 2.62 10.27
CA ALA A 22 -16.13 2.95 10.34
C ALA A 22 -15.39 2.12 9.29
N ARG A 23 -14.98 2.77 8.20
CA ARG A 23 -14.25 2.16 7.08
C ARG A 23 -12.80 2.62 7.08
N GLY A 24 -11.88 1.73 6.72
CA GLY A 24 -10.46 2.03 6.56
C GLY A 24 -9.54 1.09 7.31
N PHE A 25 -8.23 1.26 7.10
CA PHE A 25 -7.19 0.52 7.81
C PHE A 25 -6.97 1.12 9.21
N ARG A 26 -6.53 0.28 10.15
CA ARG A 26 -6.16 0.74 11.49
C ARG A 26 -5.01 1.77 11.39
N PRO A 27 -4.98 2.83 12.22
CA PRO A 27 -3.93 3.85 12.16
C PRO A 27 -2.51 3.29 12.22
N ALA A 28 -2.28 2.25 13.02
CA ALA A 28 -0.99 1.57 13.11
C ALA A 28 -0.53 0.98 11.77
N VAL A 29 -1.44 0.44 10.96
CA VAL A 29 -1.12 -0.12 9.64
C VAL A 29 -0.69 0.98 8.67
N MET A 30 -1.36 2.14 8.74
CA MET A 30 -0.98 3.30 7.92
C MET A 30 0.41 3.83 8.29
N LEU A 31 0.72 3.92 9.59
CA LEU A 31 2.04 4.33 10.07
C LEU A 31 3.13 3.33 9.65
N ALA A 32 2.87 2.03 9.77
CA ALA A 32 3.81 1.00 9.31
C ALA A 32 4.06 1.11 7.80
N GLY A 33 3.01 1.33 7.00
CA GLY A 33 3.14 1.55 5.55
C GLY A 33 3.98 2.78 5.22
N MET A 34 3.74 3.90 5.90
CA MET A 34 4.52 5.13 5.74
C MET A 34 6.01 4.91 6.05
N VAL A 35 6.32 4.29 7.19
CA VAL A 35 7.71 3.97 7.56
C VAL A 35 8.34 3.07 6.51
N GLY A 36 7.64 2.04 6.04
CA GLY A 36 8.12 1.14 4.99
C GLY A 36 8.50 1.88 3.69
N VAL A 37 7.63 2.80 3.23
CA VAL A 37 7.91 3.61 2.03
C VAL A 37 9.13 4.51 2.23
N MET A 38 9.23 5.19 3.37
CA MET A 38 10.36 6.07 3.66
C MET A 38 11.67 5.29 3.75
N THR A 39 11.71 4.20 4.52
CA THR A 39 12.89 3.33 4.64
C THR A 39 13.35 2.82 3.27
N TYR A 40 12.42 2.39 2.43
CA TYR A 40 12.74 1.95 1.08
C TYR A 40 13.30 3.09 0.20
N GLY A 41 12.69 4.28 0.29
CA GLY A 41 13.17 5.48 -0.40
C GLY A 41 14.60 5.83 -0.02
N PHE A 42 14.92 5.88 1.28
CA PHE A 42 16.27 6.16 1.77
C PHE A 42 17.29 5.09 1.36
N TRP A 43 16.91 3.82 1.35
CA TRP A 43 17.77 2.74 0.88
C TRP A 43 18.14 2.92 -0.61
N LYS A 44 17.15 3.26 -1.45
CA LYS A 44 17.36 3.51 -2.88
C LYS A 44 18.19 4.77 -3.13
N LEU A 45 17.91 5.85 -2.38
CA LEU A 45 18.69 7.08 -2.44
C LEU A 45 20.16 6.83 -2.07
N GLY A 46 20.42 6.11 -0.98
CA GLY A 46 21.78 5.76 -0.57
C GLY A 46 22.53 4.96 -1.64
N LYS A 47 21.84 4.06 -2.36
CA LYS A 47 22.43 3.37 -3.52
C LYS A 47 22.79 4.35 -4.65
N GLY A 48 21.89 5.27 -4.99
CA GLY A 48 22.13 6.31 -6.00
C GLY A 48 23.32 7.22 -5.67
N ILE A 49 23.43 7.68 -4.42
CA ILE A 49 24.54 8.55 -3.99
C ILE A 49 25.89 7.83 -4.12
N ARG A 50 25.97 6.53 -3.80
CA ARG A 50 27.20 5.74 -3.97
C ARG A 50 27.59 5.58 -5.44
N GLN A 51 26.61 5.38 -6.32
CA GLN A 51 26.84 5.32 -7.77
C GLN A 51 27.39 6.64 -8.30
N GLN A 52 26.80 7.77 -7.89
CA GLN A 52 27.23 9.10 -8.30
C GLN A 52 28.62 9.46 -7.77
N LYS A 53 28.92 9.13 -6.50
CA LYS A 53 30.21 9.47 -5.87
C LYS A 53 31.38 8.67 -6.40
N TYR A 54 31.20 7.37 -6.59
CA TYR A 54 32.32 6.48 -6.92
C TYR A 54 32.40 6.15 -8.41
N GLY A 55 31.41 6.54 -9.23
CA GLY A 55 31.36 6.21 -10.66
C GLY A 55 31.30 4.71 -10.94
N LEU A 56 31.16 3.89 -9.90
CA LEU A 56 31.18 2.43 -10.00
C LEU A 56 29.75 1.94 -10.25
N PRO A 57 29.54 1.10 -11.29
CA PRO A 57 28.32 0.34 -11.38
C PRO A 57 28.22 -0.52 -10.11
N ILE A 58 27.07 -0.49 -9.44
CA ILE A 58 26.76 -1.49 -8.41
C ILE A 58 27.04 -2.85 -9.05
N PRO A 59 27.84 -3.75 -8.45
CA PRO A 59 28.11 -5.04 -9.04
C PRO A 59 26.75 -5.68 -9.30
N ALA A 60 26.43 -5.86 -10.60
CA ALA A 60 25.32 -6.71 -11.00
C ALA A 60 25.50 -8.05 -10.25
N PRO A 61 24.42 -8.68 -9.77
CA PRO A 61 24.53 -9.98 -9.11
C PRO A 61 25.40 -10.87 -9.99
N THR A 62 26.57 -11.22 -9.47
CA THR A 62 27.66 -11.82 -10.23
C THR A 62 27.09 -13.07 -10.89
N ARG A 63 26.88 -13.04 -12.22
CA ARG A 63 26.55 -14.25 -12.96
C ARG A 63 27.82 -15.09 -12.96
N HIS A 64 27.94 -15.95 -11.96
CA HIS A 64 29.00 -16.95 -11.86
C HIS A 64 28.87 -17.91 -13.04
N THR A 65 29.43 -17.57 -14.20
CA THR A 65 29.91 -18.56 -15.18
C THR A 65 30.70 -17.86 -16.27
N ARG A 66 32.01 -18.08 -16.21
CA ARG A 66 32.84 -18.62 -17.31
C ARG A 66 34.13 -17.81 -17.49
N PHE A 67 35.09 -18.12 -16.62
CA PHE A 67 36.50 -18.00 -16.92
C PHE A 67 36.96 -19.36 -17.47
N ARG A 68 37.28 -19.43 -18.77
CA ARG A 68 38.02 -20.52 -19.44
C ARG A 68 38.49 -19.94 -20.78
N SER A 69 39.61 -19.22 -20.80
CA SER A 69 41.00 -19.67 -20.99
C SER A 69 41.27 -20.27 -22.38
N GLY A 70 42.05 -19.53 -23.18
CA GLY A 70 43.09 -20.08 -24.06
C GLY A 70 42.74 -20.25 -25.54
N LEU A 71 43.60 -19.68 -26.38
CA LEU A 71 44.09 -20.20 -27.67
C LEU A 71 43.08 -20.90 -28.58
N ASP A 72 42.63 -20.18 -29.60
CA ASP A 72 42.60 -20.62 -31.00
C ASP A 72 43.16 -19.45 -31.86
#